data_AF-A0A950WCZ6-F1
#
_entry.id   AF-A0A950WCZ6-F1
#
_cell.length_a   1.000
_cell.length_b   1.000
_cell.length_c   1.000
_cell.angle_alpha   90.00
_cell.angle_beta   90.00
_cell.angle_gamma   90.00
#
_symmetry.space_group_name_H-M   'P 1'
#
loop_
_entity.id
_entity.type
_entity.pdbx_description
1 polymer ?
#
loop_
_entity_poly.entity_id
_entity_poly.type
_entity_poly.pdbx_seq_one_letter_code
_entity_poly.pdbx_strand_id
1 'polypeptide(L)'
;RTTKAFHEDMGALGNLLPDIEPRATEYIPQMIAMIERLIAAGHAYAAEGHALFRVASYAAYGALSRRSRADMVAGARVEVAPYKEDPGDFVLWKPSTPDQPGWDSPWGRGRPGWHIECSAMSEDTLGDTFDIHGGGLDLVFPHHENEIAQSTCAHGGRPLARYWMHNGMLTDAGAKMSKSLGNIRTVRELLDEAPGEAIRLALLTAHYRDPLDWTSDRLRQARQTLDRFYRALTLPRDAVFERFGEAGKAVRPVREALEDDLNTPLALTHLHELAGAINRTTSDAERSALQRALETGGQLMGLLGQPPLDWLQGSAKADAERIEQRIAARATARRQRRFAEADNIRKELATEGVLLEDRPDGTTTWWRKD
;
A
#
# COMPACT_ATOMS: atom_id res chain seq x y z
N ARG A 1 -0.48 11.45 -18.12
CA ARG A 1 -1.68 11.81 -17.30
C ARG A 1 -1.95 10.77 -16.22
N THR A 2 -2.25 9.51 -16.57
CA THR A 2 -2.58 8.44 -15.62
C THR A 2 -1.44 8.09 -14.67
N THR A 3 -0.18 8.05 -15.14
CA THR A 3 1.00 7.88 -14.27
C THR A 3 1.07 8.94 -13.17
N LYS A 4 0.91 10.21 -13.54
CA LYS A 4 0.88 11.32 -12.58
C LYS A 4 -0.25 11.14 -11.55
N ALA A 5 -1.45 10.78 -12.02
CA ALA A 5 -2.59 10.55 -11.15
C ALA A 5 -2.34 9.40 -10.16
N PHE A 6 -1.73 8.31 -10.62
CA PHE A 6 -1.32 7.19 -9.77
C PHE A 6 -0.32 7.62 -8.70
N HIS A 7 0.71 8.41 -9.06
CA HIS A 7 1.69 8.93 -8.09
C HIS A 7 1.08 9.87 -7.05
N GLU A 8 0.18 10.75 -7.48
CA GLU A 8 -0.57 11.63 -6.56
C GLU A 8 -1.38 10.80 -5.56
N ASP A 9 -2.11 9.80 -6.03
CA ASP A 9 -2.96 8.93 -5.21
C ASP A 9 -2.12 8.06 -4.24
N MET A 10 -1.06 7.41 -4.72
CA MET A 10 -0.18 6.58 -3.89
C MET A 10 0.61 7.40 -2.86
N GLY A 11 1.08 8.59 -3.26
CA GLY A 11 1.74 9.52 -2.34
C GLY A 11 0.83 9.99 -1.22
N ALA A 12 -0.45 10.24 -1.51
CA ALA A 12 -1.44 10.57 -0.50
C ALA A 12 -1.66 9.45 0.53
N LEU A 13 -1.48 8.18 0.14
CA LEU A 13 -1.51 7.01 1.03
C LEU A 13 -0.18 6.76 1.77
N GLY A 14 0.81 7.63 1.61
CA GLY A 14 2.11 7.51 2.25
C GLY A 14 3.03 6.46 1.63
N ASN A 15 2.80 6.07 0.38
CA ASN A 15 3.70 5.16 -0.33
C ASN A 15 4.95 5.92 -0.81
N LEU A 16 6.12 5.30 -0.69
CA LEU A 16 7.35 5.79 -1.28
C LEU A 16 7.30 5.62 -2.80
N LEU A 17 8.04 6.47 -3.52
CA LEU A 17 8.32 6.23 -4.93
C LEU A 17 9.31 5.06 -5.06
N PRO A 18 9.15 4.21 -6.08
CA PRO A 18 10.16 3.21 -6.39
C PRO A 18 11.46 3.90 -6.83
N ASP A 19 12.61 3.28 -6.53
CA ASP A 19 13.91 3.77 -6.99
C ASP A 19 14.01 3.78 -8.54
N ILE A 20 13.36 2.80 -9.18
CA ILE A 20 13.27 2.65 -10.63
C ILE A 20 11.82 2.31 -11.00
N GLU A 21 11.23 3.08 -11.92
CA GLU A 21 9.88 2.84 -12.48
C GLU A 21 9.96 2.64 -14.01
N PRO A 22 10.38 1.45 -14.48
CA PRO A 22 10.57 1.21 -15.91
C PRO A 22 9.21 1.20 -16.64
N ARG A 23 9.19 1.72 -17.86
CA ARG A 23 7.99 1.73 -18.71
C ARG A 23 8.15 0.73 -19.83
N ALA A 24 7.16 -0.14 -20.03
CA ALA A 24 7.18 -1.15 -21.09
C ALA A 24 7.53 -0.58 -22.49
N THR A 25 7.06 0.63 -22.80
CA THR A 25 7.34 1.32 -24.07
C THR A 25 8.82 1.68 -24.28
N GLU A 26 9.62 1.72 -23.22
CA GLU A 26 11.05 2.06 -23.24
C GLU A 26 11.94 0.79 -23.31
N TYR A 27 11.35 -0.40 -23.15
CA TYR A 27 12.07 -1.69 -23.06
C TYR A 27 11.72 -2.67 -24.19
N ILE A 28 11.16 -2.16 -25.29
CA ILE A 28 10.79 -2.99 -26.46
C ILE A 28 11.98 -3.78 -27.01
N PRO A 29 13.19 -3.22 -27.18
CA PRO A 29 14.35 -4.00 -27.64
C PRO A 29 14.70 -5.18 -26.72
N GLN A 30 14.63 -4.98 -25.40
CA GLN A 30 14.90 -6.02 -24.41
C GLN A 30 13.86 -7.15 -24.48
N MET A 31 12.57 -6.79 -24.65
CA MET A 31 11.51 -7.78 -24.84
C MET A 31 11.75 -8.59 -26.12
N ILE A 32 12.08 -7.95 -27.24
CA ILE A 32 12.38 -8.65 -28.49
C ILE A 32 13.59 -9.59 -28.30
N ALA A 33 14.67 -9.11 -27.68
CA ALA A 33 15.87 -9.90 -27.44
C ALA A 33 15.59 -11.14 -26.55
N MET A 34 14.78 -11.00 -25.50
CA MET A 34 14.39 -12.15 -24.67
C MET A 34 13.58 -13.17 -25.47
N ILE A 35 12.64 -12.71 -26.31
CA ILE A 35 11.83 -13.61 -27.15
C ILE A 35 12.71 -14.34 -28.17
N GLU A 36 13.66 -13.65 -28.81
CA GLU A 36 14.63 -14.30 -29.72
C GLU A 36 15.43 -15.40 -29.01
N ARG A 37 15.90 -15.14 -27.78
CA ARG A 37 16.59 -16.16 -26.96
C ARG A 37 15.68 -17.36 -26.65
N LEU A 38 14.43 -17.11 -26.28
CA LEU A 38 13.45 -18.17 -26.02
C LEU A 38 13.17 -19.02 -27.26
N ILE A 39 13.06 -18.40 -28.43
CA ILE A 39 12.87 -19.12 -29.71
C ILE A 39 14.12 -19.95 -30.03
N ALA A 40 15.31 -19.35 -29.93
CA ALA A 40 16.58 -20.05 -30.18
C ALA A 40 16.78 -21.25 -29.24
N ALA A 41 16.31 -21.16 -28.00
CA ALA A 41 16.36 -22.24 -27.01
C ALA A 41 15.22 -23.27 -27.15
N GLY A 42 14.29 -23.10 -28.11
CA GLY A 42 13.18 -24.03 -28.33
C GLY A 42 12.01 -23.87 -27.34
N HIS A 43 12.01 -22.83 -26.53
CA HIS A 43 10.97 -22.51 -25.55
C HIS A 43 9.87 -21.59 -26.09
N ALA A 44 10.06 -21.04 -27.29
CA ALA A 44 9.07 -20.24 -27.99
C ALA A 44 9.06 -20.55 -29.50
N TYR A 45 8.03 -20.08 -30.18
CA TYR A 45 7.89 -20.18 -31.63
C TYR A 45 7.15 -18.98 -32.22
N ALA A 46 7.35 -18.74 -33.51
CA ALA A 46 6.63 -17.72 -34.26
C ALA A 46 5.52 -18.36 -35.09
N ALA A 47 4.33 -17.76 -35.10
CA ALA A 47 3.18 -18.22 -35.89
C ALA A 47 2.29 -17.04 -36.24
N GLU A 48 1.95 -16.87 -37.53
CA GLU A 48 1.00 -15.84 -37.99
C GLU A 48 1.30 -14.42 -37.45
N GLY A 49 2.57 -14.01 -37.44
CA GLY A 49 3.02 -12.70 -36.92
C GLY A 49 3.04 -12.57 -35.39
N HIS A 50 2.70 -13.64 -34.67
CA HIS A 50 2.86 -13.73 -33.22
C HIS A 50 4.21 -14.39 -32.88
N ALA A 51 4.66 -14.15 -31.65
CA ALA A 51 5.58 -15.03 -30.95
C ALA A 51 4.90 -15.58 -29.70
N LEU A 52 5.00 -16.88 -29.48
CA LEU A 52 4.33 -17.60 -28.39
C LEU A 52 5.34 -18.39 -27.57
N PHE A 53 5.10 -18.46 -26.26
CA PHE A 53 5.82 -19.37 -25.37
C PHE A 53 5.20 -20.76 -25.46
N ARG A 54 6.05 -21.77 -25.65
CA ARG A 54 5.67 -23.19 -25.67
C ARG A 54 5.64 -23.73 -24.25
N VAL A 55 4.47 -23.76 -23.62
CA VAL A 55 4.33 -24.19 -22.21
C VAL A 55 4.84 -25.60 -21.99
N ALA A 56 4.60 -26.51 -22.95
CA ALA A 56 5.06 -27.88 -22.88
C ALA A 56 6.60 -28.05 -22.82
N SER A 57 7.37 -27.01 -23.20
CA SER A 57 8.84 -27.02 -23.14
C SER A 57 9.40 -26.78 -21.74
N TYR A 58 8.57 -26.33 -20.79
CA TYR A 58 8.98 -26.05 -19.42
C TYR A 58 8.27 -26.99 -18.44
N ALA A 59 8.97 -28.05 -18.00
CA ALA A 59 8.39 -29.12 -17.19
C ALA A 59 7.88 -28.65 -15.81
N ALA A 60 8.42 -27.56 -15.26
CA ALA A 60 8.03 -27.02 -13.96
C ALA A 60 6.91 -25.96 -14.03
N TYR A 61 6.29 -25.76 -15.19
CA TYR A 61 5.19 -24.83 -15.35
C TYR A 61 3.99 -25.20 -14.47
N GLY A 62 3.53 -24.27 -13.64
CA GLY A 62 2.46 -24.49 -12.65
C GLY A 62 2.96 -24.68 -11.22
N ALA A 63 4.28 -24.69 -10.99
CA ALA A 63 4.87 -24.91 -9.68
C ALA A 63 4.53 -23.81 -8.67
N LEU A 64 4.48 -22.54 -9.10
CA LEU A 64 4.14 -21.42 -8.20
C LEU A 64 2.69 -21.51 -7.74
N SER A 65 1.78 -21.68 -8.71
CA SER A 65 0.34 -21.74 -8.48
C SER A 65 -0.15 -23.09 -7.93
N ARG A 66 0.72 -24.12 -7.92
CA ARG A 66 0.40 -25.52 -7.60
C ARG A 66 -0.73 -26.08 -8.46
N ARG A 67 -0.81 -25.65 -9.73
CA ARG A 67 -1.81 -26.11 -10.69
C ARG A 67 -1.24 -27.18 -11.60
N SER A 68 -1.99 -28.25 -11.83
CA SER A 68 -1.63 -29.24 -12.84
C SER A 68 -1.99 -28.76 -14.24
N ARG A 69 -1.35 -29.31 -15.28
CA ARG A 69 -1.72 -29.03 -16.68
C ARG A 69 -3.17 -29.36 -16.98
N ALA A 70 -3.74 -30.39 -16.34
CA ALA A 70 -5.14 -30.75 -16.48
C ALA A 70 -6.08 -29.65 -15.95
N ASP A 71 -5.76 -29.06 -14.79
CA ASP A 71 -6.55 -27.97 -14.21
C ASP A 71 -6.51 -26.70 -15.09
N MET A 72 -5.36 -26.43 -15.70
CA MET A 72 -5.16 -25.29 -16.60
C MET A 72 -5.99 -25.44 -17.88
N VAL A 73 -6.00 -26.64 -18.48
CA VAL A 73 -6.79 -26.93 -19.70
C VAL A 73 -8.29 -26.95 -19.40
N ALA A 74 -8.73 -27.48 -18.26
CA ALA A 74 -10.14 -27.52 -17.88
C ALA A 74 -10.75 -26.11 -17.67
N GLY A 75 -9.94 -25.14 -17.23
CA GLY A 75 -10.35 -23.73 -17.09
C GLY A 75 -10.37 -22.96 -18.41
N ALA A 76 -9.59 -23.38 -19.41
CA ALA A 76 -9.53 -22.80 -20.75
C ALA A 76 -10.71 -23.31 -21.61
N ARG A 77 -11.95 -23.00 -21.22
CA ARG A 77 -13.17 -23.28 -22.00
C ARG A 77 -13.31 -22.36 -23.23
N VAL A 78 -12.24 -22.21 -24.00
CA VAL A 78 -12.19 -21.39 -25.23
C VAL A 78 -11.54 -22.22 -26.33
N GLU A 79 -12.08 -22.11 -27.54
CA GLU A 79 -11.51 -22.71 -28.74
C GLU A 79 -10.04 -22.28 -28.90
N VAL A 80 -9.14 -23.24 -29.16
CA VAL A 80 -7.71 -22.96 -29.32
C VAL A 80 -7.55 -22.04 -30.52
N ALA A 81 -6.97 -20.87 -30.30
CA ALA A 81 -6.68 -19.97 -31.40
C ALA A 81 -5.77 -20.68 -32.42
N PRO A 82 -6.04 -20.58 -33.74
CA PRO A 82 -5.42 -21.41 -34.76
C PRO A 82 -3.89 -21.29 -34.83
N TYR A 83 -3.34 -20.17 -34.35
CA TYR A 83 -1.91 -19.90 -34.30
C TYR A 83 -1.18 -20.54 -33.09
N LYS A 84 -1.87 -21.30 -32.23
CA LYS A 84 -1.27 -21.98 -31.07
C LYS A 84 -1.07 -23.48 -31.35
N GLU A 85 0.14 -23.99 -31.07
CA GLU A 85 0.44 -25.43 -31.03
C GLU A 85 -0.28 -26.13 -29.85
N ASP A 86 -0.38 -25.45 -28.70
CA ASP A 86 -1.07 -25.95 -27.50
C ASP A 86 -2.01 -24.87 -26.91
N PRO A 87 -3.20 -25.24 -26.39
CA PRO A 87 -4.13 -24.31 -25.74
C PRO A 87 -3.48 -23.45 -24.63
N GLY A 88 -2.54 -24.02 -23.89
CA GLY A 88 -1.84 -23.40 -22.78
C GLY A 88 -0.76 -22.40 -23.20
N ASP A 89 -0.31 -22.44 -24.46
CA ASP A 89 0.70 -21.51 -24.96
C ASP A 89 0.21 -20.07 -24.86
N PHE A 90 1.09 -19.16 -24.47
CA PHE A 90 0.73 -17.77 -24.27
C PHE A 90 1.57 -16.83 -25.12
N VAL A 91 0.98 -15.67 -25.42
CA VAL A 91 1.56 -14.67 -26.32
C VAL A 91 2.73 -13.96 -25.62
N LEU A 92 3.87 -13.95 -26.30
CA LEU A 92 5.01 -13.09 -26.00
C LEU A 92 4.97 -11.81 -26.84
N TRP A 93 4.55 -11.94 -28.11
CA TRP A 93 4.40 -10.82 -29.05
C TRP A 93 3.14 -11.02 -29.89
N LYS A 94 2.35 -9.96 -30.11
CA LYS A 94 1.15 -10.00 -30.97
C LYS A 94 1.16 -8.92 -32.06
N PRO A 95 0.65 -9.21 -33.26
CA PRO A 95 0.49 -8.23 -34.33
C PRO A 95 -0.34 -7.02 -33.91
N SER A 96 0.04 -5.85 -34.42
CA SER A 96 -0.69 -4.59 -34.24
C SER A 96 -1.15 -4.08 -35.59
N THR A 97 -2.43 -3.69 -35.66
CA THR A 97 -2.97 -2.98 -36.82
C THR A 97 -2.42 -1.54 -36.89
N PRO A 98 -2.52 -0.85 -38.04
CA PRO A 98 -2.04 0.53 -38.18
C PRO A 98 -2.67 1.54 -37.21
N ASP A 99 -3.90 1.30 -36.76
CA ASP A 99 -4.64 2.11 -35.78
C ASP A 99 -4.26 1.81 -34.31
N GLN A 100 -3.48 0.75 -34.08
CA GLN A 100 -3.00 0.36 -32.75
C GLN A 100 -1.53 0.74 -32.54
N PRO A 101 -1.11 1.02 -31.30
CA PRO A 101 0.32 1.14 -30.98
C PRO A 101 1.07 -0.13 -31.40
N GLY A 102 2.25 0.05 -31.98
CA GLY A 102 3.09 -1.05 -32.40
C GLY A 102 4.51 -0.63 -32.74
N TRP A 103 5.40 -1.60 -32.70
CA TRP A 103 6.82 -1.50 -32.96
C TRP A 103 7.22 -2.59 -33.95
N ASP A 104 8.31 -2.35 -34.68
CA ASP A 104 8.85 -3.33 -35.61
C ASP A 104 9.61 -4.42 -34.84
N SER A 105 9.50 -5.65 -35.33
CA SER A 105 10.14 -6.82 -34.73
C SER A 105 10.45 -7.86 -35.82
N PRO A 106 11.25 -8.91 -35.52
CA PRO A 106 11.47 -10.02 -36.43
C PRO A 106 10.18 -10.73 -36.89
N TRP A 107 9.10 -10.60 -36.14
CA TRP A 107 7.79 -11.22 -36.43
C TRP A 107 6.81 -10.24 -37.09
N GLY A 108 7.29 -9.07 -37.52
CA GLY A 108 6.49 -7.99 -38.07
C GLY A 108 6.05 -6.97 -37.03
N ARG A 109 5.23 -6.00 -37.46
CA ARG A 109 4.75 -4.92 -36.59
C ARG A 109 3.79 -5.46 -35.53
N GLY A 110 4.12 -5.21 -34.27
CA GLY A 110 3.31 -5.71 -33.16
C GLY A 110 3.57 -5.02 -31.83
N ARG A 111 3.14 -5.65 -30.75
CA ARG A 111 3.30 -5.17 -29.39
C ARG A 111 3.51 -6.36 -28.43
N PRO A 112 4.17 -6.13 -27.29
CA PRO A 112 4.41 -7.19 -26.32
C PRO A 112 3.12 -7.79 -25.78
N GLY A 113 3.20 -9.07 -25.39
CA GLY A 113 2.25 -9.69 -24.48
C GLY A 113 2.48 -9.17 -23.06
N TRP A 114 1.44 -9.13 -22.23
CA TRP A 114 1.50 -8.54 -20.90
C TRP A 114 2.64 -9.12 -20.02
N HIS A 115 2.91 -10.42 -20.13
CA HIS A 115 3.86 -11.11 -19.26
C HIS A 115 5.34 -10.84 -19.61
N ILE A 116 5.68 -10.65 -20.89
CA ILE A 116 7.08 -10.48 -21.31
C ILE A 116 7.68 -9.15 -20.85
N GLU A 117 6.81 -8.17 -20.60
CA GLU A 117 7.20 -6.86 -20.13
C GLU A 117 7.94 -6.97 -18.78
N CYS A 118 7.32 -7.65 -17.80
CA CYS A 118 7.88 -7.78 -16.45
C CYS A 118 9.19 -8.59 -16.44
N SER A 119 9.25 -9.71 -17.18
CA SER A 119 10.45 -10.55 -17.29
C SER A 119 11.64 -9.77 -17.88
N ALA A 120 11.44 -9.05 -18.98
CA ALA A 120 12.51 -8.32 -19.64
C ALA A 120 12.96 -7.06 -18.88
N MET A 121 12.01 -6.31 -18.30
CA MET A 121 12.34 -5.12 -17.52
C MET A 121 13.04 -5.46 -16.21
N SER A 122 12.62 -6.55 -15.53
CA SER A 122 13.28 -6.98 -14.29
C SER A 122 14.67 -7.55 -14.53
N GLU A 123 14.91 -8.28 -15.63
CA GLU A 123 16.26 -8.70 -16.03
C GLU A 123 17.20 -7.51 -16.20
N ASP A 124 16.77 -6.47 -16.95
CA ASP A 124 17.61 -5.31 -17.26
C ASP A 124 17.93 -4.47 -16.01
N THR A 125 16.99 -4.41 -15.05
CA THR A 125 17.12 -3.55 -13.86
C THR A 125 17.68 -4.24 -12.63
N LEU A 126 17.42 -5.54 -12.44
CA LEU A 126 17.75 -6.30 -11.25
C LEU A 126 18.66 -7.50 -11.53
N GLY A 127 18.90 -7.83 -12.81
CA GLY A 127 19.65 -9.00 -13.25
C GLY A 127 18.81 -10.28 -13.34
N ASP A 128 19.46 -11.35 -13.79
CA ASP A 128 18.81 -12.63 -14.13
C ASP A 128 18.13 -13.34 -12.94
N THR A 129 18.56 -13.04 -11.71
CA THR A 129 17.98 -13.56 -10.46
C THR A 129 18.06 -12.49 -9.37
N PHE A 130 16.93 -12.17 -8.75
CA PHE A 130 16.86 -11.22 -7.64
C PHE A 130 16.16 -11.78 -6.40
N ASP A 131 16.08 -10.98 -5.33
CA ASP A 131 15.69 -11.49 -4.02
C ASP A 131 14.17 -11.68 -3.87
N ILE A 132 13.37 -10.64 -4.08
CA ILE A 132 11.92 -10.65 -3.78
C ILE A 132 11.12 -10.19 -5.00
N HIS A 133 10.15 -10.99 -5.43
CA HIS A 133 9.14 -10.62 -6.41
C HIS A 133 7.75 -10.56 -5.76
N GLY A 134 7.07 -9.42 -5.90
CA GLY A 134 5.79 -9.15 -5.24
C GLY A 134 4.62 -8.91 -6.20
N GLY A 135 3.40 -9.13 -5.75
CA GLY A 135 2.19 -8.71 -6.47
C GLY A 135 0.88 -9.18 -5.82
N GLY A 136 -0.26 -8.90 -6.44
CA GLY A 136 -1.55 -9.41 -5.97
C GLY A 136 -1.66 -10.93 -6.06
N LEU A 137 -2.50 -11.55 -5.21
CA LEU A 137 -2.77 -12.99 -5.26
C LEU A 137 -3.31 -13.44 -6.63
N ASP A 138 -4.03 -12.57 -7.33
CA ASP A 138 -4.53 -12.80 -8.68
C ASP A 138 -3.41 -12.86 -9.74
N LEU A 139 -2.23 -12.33 -9.45
CA LEU A 139 -1.07 -12.40 -10.34
C LEU A 139 -0.33 -13.73 -10.24
N VAL A 140 -0.54 -14.54 -9.18
CA VAL A 140 0.07 -15.88 -9.06
C VAL A 140 -0.12 -16.70 -10.33
N PHE A 141 -1.34 -16.68 -10.89
CA PHE A 141 -1.63 -17.32 -12.16
C PHE A 141 -2.61 -16.50 -13.02
N PRO A 142 -2.32 -16.30 -14.32
CA PRO A 142 -1.18 -16.85 -15.04
C PRO A 142 0.09 -15.97 -14.99
N HIS A 143 0.02 -14.76 -14.42
CA HIS A 143 1.04 -13.73 -14.67
C HIS A 143 2.45 -14.12 -14.19
N HIS A 144 2.64 -14.29 -12.89
CA HIS A 144 3.92 -14.67 -12.30
C HIS A 144 4.39 -16.07 -12.73
N GLU A 145 3.46 -17.00 -12.96
CA GLU A 145 3.79 -18.32 -13.52
C GLU A 145 4.43 -18.20 -14.92
N ASN A 146 3.89 -17.30 -15.75
CA ASN A 146 4.43 -17.02 -17.08
C ASN A 146 5.77 -16.31 -17.02
N GLU A 147 5.96 -15.39 -16.08
CA GLU A 147 7.26 -14.71 -15.87
C GLU A 147 8.34 -15.69 -15.44
N ILE A 148 8.04 -16.57 -14.47
CA ILE A 148 8.96 -17.64 -14.06
C ILE A 148 9.35 -18.47 -15.28
N ALA A 149 8.37 -18.89 -16.09
CA ALA A 149 8.63 -19.72 -17.26
C ALA A 149 9.53 -19.01 -18.28
N GLN A 150 9.24 -17.75 -18.59
CA GLN A 150 10.02 -16.92 -19.52
C GLN A 150 11.45 -16.73 -19.03
N SER A 151 11.64 -16.18 -17.82
CA SER A 151 12.97 -15.87 -17.30
C SER A 151 13.79 -17.13 -17.05
N THR A 152 13.22 -18.17 -16.45
CA THR A 152 13.94 -19.43 -16.20
C THR A 152 14.42 -20.06 -17.49
N CYS A 153 13.57 -20.10 -18.52
CA CYS A 153 13.94 -20.66 -19.83
C CYS A 153 14.92 -19.76 -20.59
N ALA A 154 14.78 -18.44 -20.50
CA ALA A 154 15.68 -17.48 -21.14
C ALA A 154 17.07 -17.45 -20.48
N HIS A 155 17.19 -17.90 -19.22
CA HIS A 155 18.42 -17.76 -18.41
C HIS A 155 19.08 -19.10 -18.07
N GLY A 156 18.77 -20.16 -18.83
CA GLY A 156 19.43 -21.46 -18.69
C GLY A 156 19.07 -22.19 -17.39
N GLY A 157 17.85 -22.01 -16.88
CA GLY A 157 17.34 -22.69 -15.69
C GLY A 157 17.54 -21.95 -14.37
N ARG A 158 18.10 -20.73 -14.39
CA ARG A 158 18.24 -19.89 -13.19
C ARG A 158 16.86 -19.37 -12.75
N PRO A 159 16.55 -19.38 -11.43
CA PRO A 159 15.27 -18.87 -10.95
C PRO A 159 15.19 -17.34 -11.14
N LEU A 160 14.00 -16.81 -11.43
CA LEU A 160 13.78 -15.37 -11.53
C LEU A 160 13.94 -14.66 -10.18
N ALA A 161 13.32 -15.21 -9.12
CA ALA A 161 13.34 -14.64 -7.78
C ALA A 161 13.49 -15.70 -6.70
N ARG A 162 14.13 -15.34 -5.57
CA ARG A 162 14.31 -16.24 -4.40
C ARG A 162 13.05 -16.34 -3.55
N TYR A 163 12.33 -15.25 -3.40
CA TYR A 163 11.12 -15.15 -2.60
C TYR A 163 9.98 -14.55 -3.42
N TRP A 164 8.78 -15.09 -3.19
CA TRP A 164 7.54 -14.64 -3.82
C TRP A 164 6.58 -14.16 -2.74
N MET A 165 6.11 -12.91 -2.86
CA MET A 165 5.20 -12.29 -1.89
C MET A 165 3.90 -11.88 -2.56
N HIS A 166 2.78 -12.49 -2.14
CA HIS A 166 1.46 -12.19 -2.71
C HIS A 166 0.51 -11.62 -1.68
N ASN A 167 -0.04 -10.43 -1.95
CA ASN A 167 -1.03 -9.82 -1.08
C ASN A 167 -2.44 -10.36 -1.34
N GLY A 168 -3.23 -10.48 -0.27
CA GLY A 168 -4.63 -10.90 -0.31
C GLY A 168 -5.50 -9.94 -1.12
N MET A 169 -6.66 -10.43 -1.53
CA MET A 169 -7.64 -9.67 -2.31
C MET A 169 -8.41 -8.70 -1.41
N LEU A 170 -8.74 -7.53 -1.94
CA LEU A 170 -9.73 -6.65 -1.33
C LEU A 170 -11.15 -6.96 -1.84
N THR A 171 -12.11 -7.01 -0.92
CA THR A 171 -13.56 -7.00 -1.20
C THR A 171 -14.19 -5.71 -0.69
N ASP A 172 -15.36 -5.33 -1.19
CA ASP A 172 -16.17 -4.22 -0.68
C ASP A 172 -17.51 -4.77 -0.21
N ALA A 173 -17.74 -4.69 1.11
CA ALA A 173 -18.93 -5.22 1.79
C ALA A 173 -19.29 -6.68 1.41
N GLY A 174 -18.27 -7.55 1.36
CA GLY A 174 -18.42 -8.98 1.04
C GLY A 174 -18.55 -9.29 -0.46
N ALA A 175 -18.56 -8.28 -1.34
CA ALA A 175 -18.52 -8.47 -2.79
C ALA A 175 -17.10 -8.23 -3.33
N LYS A 176 -16.67 -9.05 -4.30
CA LYS A 176 -15.43 -8.77 -5.04
C LYS A 176 -15.55 -7.40 -5.73
N MET A 177 -14.56 -6.53 -5.57
CA MET A 177 -14.52 -5.27 -6.32
C MET A 177 -14.31 -5.55 -7.81
N SER A 178 -15.20 -5.06 -8.67
CA SER A 178 -15.05 -5.18 -10.12
C SER A 178 -15.75 -4.04 -10.87
N LYS A 179 -15.21 -3.69 -12.04
CA LYS A 179 -15.81 -2.62 -12.89
C LYS A 179 -17.23 -3.00 -13.32
N SER A 180 -17.50 -4.28 -13.51
CA SER A 180 -18.81 -4.78 -13.95
C SER A 180 -19.87 -4.75 -12.85
N LEU A 181 -19.47 -4.82 -11.58
CA LEU A 181 -20.38 -4.70 -10.43
C LEU A 181 -20.59 -3.25 -9.97
N GLY A 182 -19.81 -2.30 -10.51
CA GLY A 182 -19.92 -0.87 -10.17
C GLY A 182 -19.52 -0.52 -8.74
N ASN A 183 -18.90 -1.47 -8.01
CA ASN A 183 -18.49 -1.33 -6.61
C ASN A 183 -16.99 -1.04 -6.45
N ILE A 184 -16.34 -0.47 -7.47
CA ILE A 184 -14.95 -0.02 -7.35
C ILE A 184 -14.96 1.37 -6.74
N ARG A 185 -14.28 1.50 -5.60
CA ARG A 185 -13.89 2.81 -5.05
C ARG A 185 -12.46 3.12 -5.44
N THR A 186 -12.25 4.30 -5.97
CA THR A 186 -10.93 4.85 -6.28
C THR A 186 -10.31 5.45 -5.02
N VAL A 187 -8.98 5.54 -5.00
CA VAL A 187 -8.27 6.21 -3.90
C VAL A 187 -8.72 7.66 -3.76
N ARG A 188 -9.00 8.36 -4.87
CA ARG A 188 -9.51 9.74 -4.86
C ARG A 188 -10.84 9.87 -4.13
N GLU A 189 -11.79 9.00 -4.42
CA GLU A 189 -13.09 8.99 -3.73
C GLU A 189 -12.91 8.72 -2.23
N LEU A 190 -11.99 7.83 -1.86
CA LEU A 190 -11.71 7.57 -0.43
C LEU A 190 -11.01 8.75 0.26
N LEU A 191 -10.18 9.51 -0.47
CA LEU A 191 -9.52 10.72 0.05
C LEU A 191 -10.51 11.87 0.29
N ASP A 192 -11.66 11.87 -0.37
CA ASP A 192 -12.77 12.78 -0.06
C ASP A 192 -13.45 12.40 1.28
N GLU A 193 -13.37 11.13 1.70
CA GLU A 193 -13.96 10.63 2.95
C GLU A 193 -13.02 10.75 4.16
N ALA A 194 -11.71 10.52 3.99
CA ALA A 194 -10.74 10.52 5.08
C ALA A 194 -9.30 10.84 4.63
N PRO A 195 -8.43 11.32 5.55
CA PRO A 195 -7.00 11.49 5.26
C PRO A 195 -6.36 10.18 4.82
N GLY A 196 -5.40 10.24 3.89
CA GLY A 196 -4.76 9.05 3.33
C GLY A 196 -4.06 8.16 4.36
N GLU A 197 -3.57 8.72 5.46
CA GLU A 197 -3.03 7.94 6.58
C GLU A 197 -4.09 7.05 7.27
N ALA A 198 -5.36 7.50 7.35
CA ALA A 198 -6.46 6.66 7.85
C ALA A 198 -6.80 5.53 6.89
N ILE A 199 -6.78 5.80 5.58
CA ILE A 199 -6.96 4.78 4.54
C ILE A 199 -5.84 3.75 4.64
N ARG A 200 -4.59 4.20 4.77
CA ARG A 200 -3.43 3.34 4.97
C ARG A 200 -3.58 2.45 6.20
N LEU A 201 -3.91 3.03 7.36
CA LEU A 201 -4.11 2.23 8.56
C LEU A 201 -5.25 1.22 8.39
N ALA A 202 -6.35 1.59 7.74
CA ALA A 202 -7.45 0.67 7.46
C ALA A 202 -6.97 -0.57 6.68
N LEU A 203 -6.09 -0.40 5.69
CA LEU A 203 -5.49 -1.51 4.94
C LEU A 203 -4.54 -2.37 5.80
N LEU A 204 -3.79 -1.74 6.71
CA LEU A 204 -2.83 -2.43 7.59
C LEU A 204 -3.47 -3.18 8.77
N THR A 205 -4.80 -3.07 8.94
CA THR A 205 -5.53 -3.77 10.03
C THR A 205 -5.62 -5.29 9.86
N ALA A 206 -5.31 -5.82 8.68
CA ALA A 206 -5.20 -7.26 8.42
C ALA A 206 -3.79 -7.60 7.95
N HIS A 207 -3.40 -8.87 8.10
CA HIS A 207 -2.15 -9.36 7.55
C HIS A 207 -2.18 -9.21 6.03
N TYR A 208 -1.06 -8.83 5.40
CA TYR A 208 -1.04 -8.51 3.96
C TYR A 208 -1.47 -9.69 3.07
N ARG A 209 -1.36 -10.92 3.59
CA ARG A 209 -1.71 -12.19 2.90
C ARG A 209 -3.18 -12.55 3.01
N ASP A 210 -3.90 -11.95 3.96
CA ASP A 210 -5.31 -12.26 4.21
C ASP A 210 -6.22 -11.44 3.29
N PRO A 211 -7.38 -11.99 2.88
CA PRO A 211 -8.39 -11.17 2.23
C PRO A 211 -8.89 -10.09 3.18
N LEU A 212 -9.04 -8.87 2.65
CA LEU A 212 -9.50 -7.73 3.42
C LEU A 212 -10.84 -7.24 2.91
N ASP A 213 -11.86 -7.28 3.76
CA ASP A 213 -13.15 -6.64 3.46
C ASP A 213 -13.12 -5.16 3.83
N TRP A 214 -13.23 -4.31 2.81
CA TRP A 214 -13.31 -2.87 2.94
C TRP A 214 -14.72 -2.45 3.32
N THR A 215 -14.82 -1.64 4.37
CA THR A 215 -16.07 -1.04 4.84
C THR A 215 -15.83 0.38 5.32
N SER A 216 -16.84 1.25 5.21
CA SER A 216 -16.74 2.60 5.78
C SER A 216 -16.55 2.56 7.30
N ASP A 217 -17.03 1.52 7.98
CA ASP A 217 -16.83 1.31 9.41
C ASP A 217 -15.36 1.07 9.75
N ARG A 218 -14.65 0.28 8.93
CA ARG A 218 -13.21 0.07 9.07
C ARG A 218 -12.44 1.38 8.92
N LEU A 219 -12.78 2.20 7.92
CA LEU A 219 -12.15 3.50 7.73
C LEU A 219 -12.38 4.43 8.93
N ARG A 220 -13.62 4.49 9.46
CA ARG A 220 -13.92 5.26 10.67
C ARG A 220 -13.15 4.77 11.90
N GLN A 221 -13.04 3.46 12.09
CA GLN A 221 -12.27 2.87 13.20
C GLN A 221 -10.76 3.14 13.08
N ALA A 222 -10.22 3.10 11.87
CA ALA A 222 -8.83 3.45 11.60
C ALA A 222 -8.56 4.91 11.95
N ARG A 223 -9.42 5.84 11.52
CA ARG A 223 -9.30 7.26 11.90
C ARG A 223 -9.36 7.46 13.41
N GLN A 224 -10.32 6.84 14.10
CA GLN A 224 -10.43 6.92 15.57
C GLN A 224 -9.20 6.34 16.28
N THR A 225 -8.56 5.34 15.69
CA THR A 225 -7.31 4.77 16.22
C THR A 225 -6.16 5.76 16.09
N LEU A 226 -6.00 6.39 14.92
CA LEU A 226 -5.02 7.45 14.72
C LEU A 226 -5.27 8.65 15.65
N ASP A 227 -6.51 9.09 15.83
CA ASP A 227 -6.83 10.16 16.78
C ASP A 227 -6.33 9.85 18.19
N ARG A 228 -6.45 8.59 18.64
CA ARG A 228 -5.94 8.17 19.96
C ARG A 228 -4.42 8.20 20.00
N PHE A 229 -3.75 7.72 18.96
CA PHE A 229 -2.28 7.75 18.88
C PHE A 229 -1.76 9.18 18.85
N TYR A 230 -2.30 10.02 17.99
CA TYR A 230 -1.93 11.42 17.90
C TYR A 230 -2.23 12.19 19.19
N ARG A 231 -3.36 11.95 19.87
CA ARG A 231 -3.62 12.55 21.20
C ARG A 231 -2.58 12.14 22.23
N ALA A 232 -2.15 10.88 22.28
CA ALA A 232 -1.09 10.44 23.18
C ALA A 232 0.23 11.18 22.92
N LEU A 233 0.52 11.53 21.67
CA LEU A 233 1.69 12.34 21.28
C LEU A 233 1.57 13.83 21.65
N THR A 234 0.38 14.33 22.00
CA THR A 234 0.22 15.73 22.44
C THR A 234 0.54 15.94 23.93
N LEU A 235 0.61 14.87 24.72
CA LEU A 235 0.82 14.99 26.17
C LEU A 235 2.20 15.59 26.49
N PRO A 236 2.33 16.34 27.60
CA PRO A 236 3.60 16.95 27.99
C PRO A 236 4.73 15.93 28.07
N ARG A 237 5.88 16.30 27.52
CA ARG A 237 7.08 15.46 27.46
C ARG A 237 8.29 16.26 27.92
N ASP A 238 9.27 15.57 28.49
CA ASP A 238 10.55 16.17 28.88
C ASP A 238 11.39 16.43 27.62
N ALA A 239 11.54 17.71 27.28
CA ALA A 239 12.29 18.16 26.10
C ALA A 239 13.80 17.83 26.17
N VAL A 240 14.33 17.54 27.35
CA VAL A 240 15.76 17.29 27.58
C VAL A 240 16.11 15.80 27.54
N PHE A 241 15.11 14.92 27.44
CA PHE A 241 15.34 13.49 27.51
C PHE A 241 15.91 12.92 26.20
N GLU A 242 17.23 12.77 26.14
CA GLU A 242 17.97 12.07 25.07
C GLU A 242 18.40 10.64 25.47
N ARG A 243 17.49 9.84 26.05
CA ARG A 243 17.80 8.41 26.30
C ARG A 243 17.35 7.54 25.14
N PHE A 244 18.14 7.54 24.06
CA PHE A 244 17.93 6.69 22.88
C PHE A 244 17.75 5.20 23.23
N GLY A 245 18.37 4.71 24.31
CA GLY A 245 18.32 3.31 24.72
C GLY A 245 16.97 2.83 25.28
N GLU A 246 16.14 3.71 25.86
CA GLU A 246 14.82 3.31 26.41
C GLU A 246 13.75 3.25 25.32
N ALA A 247 13.73 4.23 24.42
CA ALA A 247 12.85 4.21 23.26
C ALA A 247 13.12 2.98 22.37
N GLY A 248 14.39 2.63 22.15
CA GLY A 248 14.79 1.43 21.40
C GLY A 248 14.32 0.11 22.04
N LYS A 249 14.17 0.06 23.37
CA LYS A 249 13.59 -1.11 24.06
C LYS A 249 12.07 -1.14 23.91
N ALA A 250 11.41 0.01 24.06
CA ALA A 250 9.95 0.10 24.00
C ALA A 250 9.39 -0.15 22.60
N VAL A 251 10.11 0.21 21.53
CA VAL A 251 9.68 -0.07 20.14
C VAL A 251 9.95 -1.51 19.69
N ARG A 252 10.78 -2.27 20.43
CA ARG A 252 11.22 -3.61 20.03
C ARG A 252 10.06 -4.56 19.69
N PRO A 253 8.98 -4.66 20.48
CA PRO A 253 7.87 -5.56 20.14
C PRO A 253 7.19 -5.21 18.81
N VAL A 254 7.10 -3.92 18.46
CA VAL A 254 6.58 -3.48 17.16
C VAL A 254 7.47 -3.98 16.04
N ARG A 255 8.79 -3.86 16.20
CA ARG A 255 9.76 -4.31 15.20
C ARG A 255 9.75 -5.84 15.05
N GLU A 256 9.75 -6.58 16.16
CA GLU A 256 9.72 -8.05 16.16
C GLU A 256 8.45 -8.58 15.47
N ALA A 257 7.31 -7.91 15.66
CA ALA A 257 6.08 -8.23 14.93
C ALA A 257 6.22 -8.01 13.41
N LEU A 258 6.87 -6.93 12.98
CA LEU A 258 7.09 -6.66 11.55
C LEU A 258 8.15 -7.59 10.93
N GLU A 259 9.15 -8.02 11.71
CA GLU A 259 10.15 -9.02 11.29
C GLU A 259 9.53 -10.41 11.08
N ASP A 260 8.38 -10.70 11.72
CA ASP A 260 7.56 -11.88 11.48
C ASP A 260 6.57 -11.66 10.33
N ASP A 261 7.04 -11.84 9.08
CA ASP A 261 6.23 -11.77 7.85
C ASP A 261 5.37 -10.49 7.71
N LEU A 262 5.88 -9.35 8.17
CA LEU A 262 5.15 -8.07 8.16
C LEU A 262 3.81 -8.14 8.90
N ASN A 263 3.78 -8.75 10.10
CA ASN A 263 2.56 -8.88 10.91
C ASN A 263 2.08 -7.54 11.49
N THR A 264 1.47 -6.72 10.63
CA THR A 264 0.93 -5.41 10.97
C THR A 264 -0.18 -5.45 12.02
N PRO A 265 -1.10 -6.45 12.08
CA PRO A 265 -2.07 -6.55 13.17
C PRO A 265 -1.42 -6.65 14.56
N LEU A 266 -0.37 -7.46 14.70
CA LEU A 266 0.37 -7.59 15.95
C LEU A 266 1.15 -6.30 16.27
N ALA A 267 1.80 -5.71 15.27
CA ALA A 267 2.48 -4.43 15.43
C ALA A 267 1.52 -3.31 15.91
N LEU A 268 0.29 -3.27 15.37
CA LEU A 268 -0.75 -2.33 15.79
C LEU A 268 -1.21 -2.56 17.24
N THR A 269 -1.26 -3.82 17.69
CA THR A 269 -1.55 -4.14 19.10
C THR A 269 -0.49 -3.53 20.01
N HIS A 270 0.79 -3.64 19.66
CA HIS A 270 1.87 -3.00 20.41
C HIS A 270 1.81 -1.47 20.36
N LEU A 271 1.38 -0.85 19.26
CA LEU A 271 1.13 0.60 19.23
C LEU A 271 0.00 1.01 20.18
N HIS A 272 -1.07 0.22 20.28
CA HIS A 272 -2.14 0.44 21.26
C HIS A 272 -1.64 0.34 22.70
N GLU A 273 -0.78 -0.63 23.00
CA GLU A 273 -0.16 -0.78 24.32
C GLU A 273 0.71 0.43 24.68
N LEU A 274 1.53 0.91 23.74
CA LEU A 274 2.34 2.12 23.89
C LEU A 274 1.47 3.34 24.17
N ALA A 275 0.44 3.58 23.35
CA ALA A 275 -0.51 4.67 23.57
C ALA A 275 -1.21 4.58 24.93
N GLY A 276 -1.59 3.37 25.36
CA GLY A 276 -2.15 3.13 26.69
C GLY A 276 -1.16 3.42 27.82
N ALA A 277 0.09 3.01 27.68
CA ALA A 277 1.15 3.25 28.66
C ALA A 277 1.47 4.75 28.80
N ILE A 278 1.51 5.48 27.68
CA ILE A 278 1.69 6.94 27.65
C ILE A 278 0.63 7.63 28.51
N ASN A 279 -0.63 7.19 28.47
CA ASN A 279 -1.71 7.79 29.26
C ASN A 279 -1.66 7.42 30.75
N ARG A 280 -1.02 6.32 31.13
CA ARG A 280 -0.96 5.82 32.52
C ARG A 280 0.26 6.30 33.29
N THR A 281 1.38 6.52 32.62
CA THR A 281 2.61 6.92 33.31
C THR A 281 2.48 8.31 33.94
N THR A 282 3.09 8.47 35.11
CA THR A 282 3.22 9.73 35.84
C THR A 282 4.62 10.33 35.70
N SER A 283 5.56 9.62 35.06
CA SER A 283 6.93 10.05 34.84
C SER A 283 7.06 10.70 33.45
N ASP A 284 7.44 11.97 33.40
CA ASP A 284 7.63 12.69 32.13
C ASP A 284 8.77 12.09 31.29
N ALA A 285 9.81 11.59 31.94
CA ALA A 285 10.90 10.86 31.31
C ALA A 285 10.42 9.59 30.61
N GLU A 286 9.64 8.76 31.32
CA GLU A 286 9.07 7.52 30.77
C GLU A 286 8.07 7.83 29.65
N ARG A 287 7.21 8.84 29.85
CA ARG A 287 6.25 9.29 28.83
C ARG A 287 6.95 9.67 27.54
N SER A 288 8.05 10.41 27.64
CA SER A 288 8.86 10.83 26.48
C SER A 288 9.46 9.63 25.74
N ALA A 289 9.95 8.62 26.48
CA ALA A 289 10.47 7.40 25.88
C ALA A 289 9.38 6.60 25.15
N LEU A 290 8.19 6.47 25.74
CA LEU A 290 7.06 5.78 25.13
C LEU A 290 6.49 6.53 23.91
N GLN A 291 6.41 7.87 23.97
CA GLN A 291 5.99 8.69 22.82
C GLN A 291 6.94 8.52 21.62
N ARG A 292 8.26 8.56 21.84
CA ARG A 292 9.24 8.28 20.78
C ARG A 292 9.12 6.87 20.22
N ALA A 293 8.85 5.88 21.08
CA ALA A 293 8.62 4.51 20.63
C ALA A 293 7.35 4.38 19.79
N LEU A 294 6.26 5.08 20.17
CA LEU A 294 5.02 5.15 19.40
C LEU A 294 5.25 5.81 18.04
N GLU A 295 5.93 6.96 17.99
CA GLU A 295 6.31 7.66 16.75
C GLU A 295 7.16 6.75 15.85
N THR A 296 8.22 6.15 16.39
CA THR A 296 9.12 5.27 15.63
C THR A 296 8.38 4.04 15.10
N GLY A 297 7.56 3.41 15.95
CA GLY A 297 6.76 2.24 15.57
C GLY A 297 5.71 2.57 14.51
N GLY A 298 5.06 3.74 14.61
CA GLY A 298 4.18 4.26 13.57
C GLY A 298 4.91 4.47 12.24
N GLN A 299 6.09 5.12 12.28
CA GLN A 299 6.88 5.43 11.09
C GLN A 299 7.35 4.19 10.34
N LEU A 300 7.67 3.08 11.02
CA LEU A 300 7.98 1.79 10.38
C LEU A 300 6.83 1.28 9.50
N MET A 301 5.58 1.67 9.83
CA MET A 301 4.39 1.32 9.06
C MET A 301 3.90 2.46 8.15
N GLY A 302 4.62 3.60 8.08
CA GLY A 302 4.20 4.80 7.35
C GLY A 302 3.03 5.54 8.01
N LEU A 303 2.93 5.48 9.34
CA LEU A 303 1.95 6.17 10.17
C LEU A 303 2.67 7.16 11.11
N LEU A 304 1.91 8.06 11.73
CA LEU A 304 2.37 9.04 12.71
C LEU A 304 3.48 9.96 12.18
N GLY A 305 3.43 10.27 10.88
CA GLY A 305 4.41 11.12 10.19
C GLY A 305 4.09 12.61 10.25
N GLN A 306 2.90 12.99 10.69
CA GLN A 306 2.45 14.38 10.72
C GLN A 306 2.61 14.99 12.12
N PRO A 307 2.70 16.33 12.26
CA PRO A 307 2.59 16.97 13.56
C PRO A 307 1.25 16.62 14.23
N PRO A 308 1.21 16.20 15.51
CA PRO A 308 -0.01 15.71 16.13
C PRO A 308 -1.20 16.68 16.12
N LEU A 309 -0.93 17.99 16.26
CA LEU A 309 -1.99 19.00 16.19
C LEU A 309 -2.50 19.21 14.76
N ASP A 310 -1.65 19.07 13.74
CA ASP A 310 -2.09 19.16 12.34
C ASP A 310 -3.06 18.01 12.01
N TRP A 311 -2.79 16.79 12.49
CA TRP A 311 -3.73 15.66 12.36
C TRP A 311 -5.07 15.95 13.06
N LEU A 312 -5.00 16.32 14.35
CA LEU A 312 -6.17 16.45 15.22
C LEU A 312 -7.06 17.65 14.88
N GLN A 313 -6.51 18.65 14.20
CA GLN A 313 -7.24 19.83 13.73
C GLN A 313 -7.69 19.69 12.27
N GLY A 314 -7.01 18.85 11.48
CA GLY A 314 -7.39 18.50 10.11
C GLY A 314 -7.45 19.69 9.15
N SER A 315 -8.38 19.63 8.18
CA SER A 315 -8.61 20.68 7.17
C SER A 315 -9.19 21.98 7.75
N ALA A 316 -9.58 22.01 9.02
CA ALA A 316 -10.12 23.19 9.72
C ALA A 316 -9.05 24.22 10.11
N LYS A 317 -7.83 24.13 9.57
CA LYS A 317 -6.80 25.16 9.71
C LYS A 317 -7.30 26.55 9.26
N ALA A 318 -8.25 26.58 8.32
CA ALA A 318 -8.95 27.80 7.90
C ALA A 318 -9.82 28.44 8.99
N ASP A 319 -10.35 27.63 9.91
CA ASP A 319 -11.19 28.05 11.05
C ASP A 319 -10.38 28.21 12.35
N ALA A 320 -9.09 27.85 12.34
CA ALA A 320 -8.26 27.82 13.53
C ALA A 320 -8.22 29.18 14.22
N GLU A 321 -8.05 30.27 13.48
CA GLU A 321 -8.01 31.61 14.04
C GLU A 321 -9.30 31.96 14.81
N ARG A 322 -10.47 31.62 14.25
CA ARG A 322 -11.77 31.82 14.90
C ARG A 322 -11.87 30.99 16.19
N ILE A 323 -11.45 29.73 16.15
CA ILE A 323 -11.48 28.83 17.32
C ILE A 323 -10.55 29.38 18.42
N GLU A 324 -9.33 29.81 18.06
CA GLU A 324 -8.37 30.40 19.00
C GLU A 324 -8.91 31.69 19.64
N GLN A 325 -9.56 32.57 18.87
CA GLN A 325 -10.23 33.77 19.39
C GLN A 325 -11.31 33.41 20.43
N ARG A 326 -12.10 32.36 20.15
CA ARG A 326 -13.13 31.87 21.08
C ARG A 326 -12.51 31.28 22.35
N ILE A 327 -11.39 30.56 22.24
CA ILE A 327 -10.63 30.05 23.40
C ILE A 327 -10.08 31.22 24.23
N ALA A 328 -9.54 32.26 23.60
CA ALA A 328 -9.06 33.46 24.29
C ALA A 328 -10.18 34.23 25.01
N ALA A 329 -11.36 34.33 24.38
CA ALA A 329 -12.56 34.91 25.00
C ALA A 329 -13.00 34.08 26.23
N ARG A 330 -12.99 32.75 26.12
CA ARG A 330 -13.27 31.83 27.23
C ARG A 330 -12.28 32.01 28.37
N ALA A 331 -10.98 32.09 28.08
CA ALA A 331 -9.95 32.30 29.08
C ALA A 331 -10.16 33.65 29.81
N THR A 332 -10.55 34.69 29.08
CA THR A 332 -10.90 36.00 29.66
C THR A 332 -12.13 35.92 30.57
N ALA A 333 -13.18 35.24 30.13
CA ALA A 333 -14.39 35.02 30.94
C ALA A 333 -14.07 34.27 32.24
N ARG A 334 -13.22 33.23 32.19
CA ARG A 334 -12.75 32.50 33.39
C ARG A 334 -11.97 33.41 34.35
N ARG A 335 -11.02 34.21 33.84
CA ARG A 335 -10.26 35.18 34.65
C ARG A 335 -11.16 36.19 35.35
N GLN A 336 -12.21 36.63 34.67
CA GLN A 336 -13.21 37.57 35.21
C GLN A 336 -14.32 36.89 36.04
N ARG A 337 -14.19 35.59 36.34
CA ARG A 337 -15.19 34.78 37.08
C ARG A 337 -16.58 34.74 36.42
N ARG A 338 -16.65 34.97 35.11
CA ARG A 338 -17.86 34.84 34.28
C ARG A 338 -18.01 33.40 33.79
N PHE A 339 -18.27 32.48 34.72
CA PHE A 339 -18.28 31.04 34.43
C PHE A 339 -19.37 30.61 33.44
N ALA A 340 -20.57 31.19 33.51
CA ALA A 340 -21.65 30.89 32.56
C ALA A 340 -21.28 31.24 31.11
N GLU A 341 -20.57 32.34 30.89
CA GLU A 341 -20.07 32.75 29.58
C GLU A 341 -18.97 31.80 29.08
N ALA A 342 -18.04 31.42 29.96
CA ALA A 342 -17.00 30.44 29.63
C ALA A 342 -17.57 29.06 29.25
N ASP A 343 -18.63 28.63 29.95
CA ASP A 343 -19.32 27.37 29.68
C ASP A 343 -20.13 27.42 28.38
N ASN A 344 -20.80 28.54 28.09
CA ASN A 344 -21.49 28.75 26.82
C ASN A 344 -20.50 28.68 25.64
N ILE A 345 -19.34 29.32 25.76
CA ILE A 345 -18.32 29.25 24.71
C ILE A 345 -17.86 27.80 24.48
N ARG A 346 -17.64 27.02 25.55
CA ARG A 346 -17.27 25.60 25.42
C ARG A 346 -18.38 24.78 24.76
N LYS A 347 -19.65 25.03 25.10
CA LYS A 347 -20.81 24.33 24.51
C LYS A 347 -20.98 24.66 23.03
N GLU A 348 -20.81 25.92 22.64
CA GLU A 348 -20.86 26.35 21.25
C GLU A 348 -19.76 25.65 20.44
N LEU A 349 -18.52 25.70 20.92
CA LEU A 349 -17.40 24.98 20.29
C LEU A 349 -17.66 23.46 20.21
N ALA A 350 -18.19 22.85 21.28
CA ALA A 350 -18.53 21.43 21.28
C ALA A 350 -19.65 21.08 20.28
N THR A 351 -20.62 21.97 20.08
CA THR A 351 -21.69 21.82 19.07
C THR A 351 -21.12 21.86 17.65
N GLU A 352 -20.06 22.63 17.44
CA GLU A 352 -19.28 22.64 16.21
C GLU A 352 -18.31 21.44 16.09
N GLY A 353 -18.36 20.50 17.02
CA GLY A 353 -17.45 19.35 17.05
C GLY A 353 -16.03 19.69 17.54
N VAL A 354 -15.80 20.85 18.14
CA VAL A 354 -14.50 21.23 18.73
C VAL A 354 -14.47 20.84 20.22
N LEU A 355 -13.57 19.92 20.57
CA LEU A 355 -13.29 19.55 21.94
C LEU A 355 -12.15 20.38 22.48
N LEU A 356 -12.31 20.89 23.70
CA LEU A 356 -11.28 21.60 24.44
C LEU A 356 -10.75 20.72 25.58
N GLU A 357 -9.44 20.78 25.81
CA GLU A 357 -8.74 20.20 26.95
C GLU A 357 -7.92 21.28 27.65
N ASP A 358 -8.23 21.53 28.93
CA ASP A 358 -7.49 22.46 29.76
C ASP A 358 -6.31 21.72 30.41
N ARG A 359 -5.09 22.22 30.25
CA ARG A 359 -3.87 21.61 30.79
C ARG A 359 -3.45 22.23 32.13
N PRO A 360 -2.67 21.52 32.97
CA PRO A 360 -2.20 22.03 34.26
C PRO A 360 -1.34 23.30 34.17
N ASP A 361 -0.64 23.50 33.04
CA ASP A 361 0.15 24.70 32.75
C ASP A 361 -0.69 25.94 32.38
N GLY A 362 -2.03 25.79 32.37
CA GLY A 362 -2.97 26.85 32.04
C GLY A 362 -3.25 27.02 30.54
N THR A 363 -2.64 26.19 29.68
CA THR A 363 -2.94 26.18 28.24
C THR A 363 -4.23 25.41 27.94
N THR A 364 -4.90 25.75 26.84
CA THR A 364 -6.05 24.99 26.33
C THR A 364 -5.68 24.44 24.96
N THR A 365 -5.64 23.12 24.82
CA THR A 365 -5.52 22.45 23.52
C THR A 365 -6.90 22.09 22.99
N TRP A 366 -7.05 22.07 21.66
CA TRP A 366 -8.30 21.71 21.02
C TRP A 366 -8.10 20.77 19.84
N TRP A 367 -9.14 19.98 19.55
CA TRP A 367 -9.20 19.09 18.40
C TRP A 367 -10.65 18.91 17.96
N ARG A 368 -10.86 18.45 16.73
CA ARG A 368 -12.21 18.10 16.26
C ARG A 368 -12.59 16.68 16.68
N LYS A 369 -13.86 16.49 16.95
CA LYS A 369 -14.54 15.20 17.07
C LYS A 369 -15.54 15.16 15.93
N ASP A 370 -15.32 14.24 14.99
CA ASP A 370 -16.33 13.95 13.96
C ASP A 370 -17.51 13.16 14.53
#